data_AF-A0A3M2WHG2-F1
#
_entry.id   AF-A0A3M2WHG2-F1
#
_cell.length_a   1.000
_cell.length_b   1.000
_cell.length_c   1.000
_cell.angle_alpha   90.00
_cell.angle_beta   90.00
_cell.angle_gamma   90.00
#
_symmetry.space_group_name_H-M   'P 1'
#
loop_
_entity.id
_entity.type
_entity.pdbx_description
1 polymer ?
#
loop_
_entity_poly.entity_id
_entity_poly.type
_entity_poly.pdbx_seq_one_letter_code
_entity_poly.pdbx_strand_id
1 'polypeptide(L)'
;GLKIAVIENEFSDAGIDSQLLGTDPVQIMTLSNGCVCCTIHTDLTKALYLLLERLDSGEIAFDRLVIECTGLADPAPVAQTFFIDEELRERYILDGIITLVDAAHADTHLTQTIAQAQIGFADRLLVSKRDLVDD
;
A
#
# COMPACT_ATOMS: atom_id res chain seq x y z
N GLY A 1 -8.87 -19.59 -2.61
CA GLY A 1 -9.20 -18.18 -2.38
C GLY A 1 -8.52 -17.33 -3.43
N LEU A 2 -8.61 -16.00 -3.31
CA LEU A 2 -7.76 -15.07 -4.06
C LEU A 2 -6.32 -15.19 -3.57
N LYS A 3 -5.34 -15.13 -4.47
CA LYS A 3 -3.92 -15.06 -4.11
C LYS A 3 -3.49 -13.60 -4.05
N ILE A 4 -2.95 -13.14 -2.93
CA ILE A 4 -2.67 -11.72 -2.70
C ILE A 4 -1.17 -11.55 -2.44
N ALA A 5 -0.53 -10.69 -3.23
CA ALA A 5 0.80 -10.16 -2.93
C ALA A 5 0.65 -8.88 -2.10
N VAL A 6 1.57 -8.66 -1.16
CA VAL A 6 1.57 -7.46 -0.32
C VAL A 6 2.95 -6.81 -0.38
N ILE A 7 2.98 -5.51 -0.66
CA ILE A 7 4.17 -4.67 -0.50
C ILE A 7 3.95 -3.82 0.74
N GLU A 8 4.82 -4.01 1.73
CA GLU A 8 4.89 -3.21 2.94
C GLU A 8 6.13 -2.33 2.88
N ASN A 9 6.03 -1.14 3.47
CA ASN A 9 7.14 -0.20 3.53
C ASN A 9 7.52 -0.04 5.00
N GLU A 10 8.61 -0.68 5.43
CA GLU A 10 9.01 -0.75 6.85
C GLU A 10 9.39 0.63 7.40
N PHE A 11 8.54 1.17 8.29
CA PHE A 11 8.95 2.14 9.31
C PHE A 11 8.53 1.73 10.73
N SER A 12 7.95 0.53 10.91
CA SER A 12 7.49 0.07 12.21
C SER A 12 8.27 -1.18 12.66
N ASP A 13 8.65 -1.22 13.94
CA ASP A 13 9.35 -2.33 14.62
C ASP A 13 8.55 -3.65 14.67
N ALA A 14 7.40 -3.68 13.99
CA ALA A 14 6.50 -4.82 13.85
C ALA A 14 6.01 -4.88 12.40
N GLY A 15 6.81 -5.45 11.49
CA GLY A 15 6.33 -5.86 10.17
C GLY A 15 5.14 -6.82 10.29
N ILE A 16 4.37 -7.04 9.22
CA ILE A 16 3.28 -8.02 9.28
C ILE A 16 3.87 -9.38 9.63
N ASP A 17 3.60 -9.81 10.87
CA ASP A 17 4.10 -11.05 11.40
C ASP A 17 3.54 -12.17 10.52
N SER A 18 4.42 -12.97 9.93
CA SER A 18 4.03 -14.14 9.11
C SER A 18 3.10 -15.13 9.85
N GLN A 19 2.94 -14.96 11.17
CA GLN A 19 1.96 -15.64 12.01
C GLN A 19 0.51 -15.10 11.93
N LEU A 20 0.30 -13.84 11.55
CA LEU A 20 -1.04 -13.20 11.45
C LEU A 20 -1.72 -13.49 10.10
N LEU A 21 -0.93 -13.83 9.09
CA LEU A 21 -1.41 -14.23 7.78
C LEU A 21 -1.78 -15.71 7.89
N GLY A 22 -3.05 -16.04 7.68
CA GLY A 22 -3.52 -17.41 7.68
C GLY A 22 -2.77 -18.28 6.67
N THR A 23 -3.12 -19.58 6.60
CA THR A 23 -2.46 -20.60 5.75
C THR A 23 -2.42 -20.32 4.23
N ASP A 24 -2.93 -19.18 3.76
CA ASP A 24 -2.96 -18.81 2.35
C ASP A 24 -1.69 -18.04 1.93
N PRO A 25 -1.24 -18.19 0.67
CA PRO A 25 0.07 -17.72 0.22
C PRO A 25 0.08 -16.19 0.07
N VAL A 26 0.41 -15.50 1.15
CA VAL A 26 0.73 -14.08 1.11
C VAL A 26 2.23 -13.94 0.91
N GLN A 27 2.61 -13.31 -0.20
CA GLN A 27 4.00 -13.03 -0.50
C GLN A 27 4.31 -11.61 -0.10
N ILE A 28 5.16 -11.49 0.93
CA ILE A 28 5.63 -10.22 1.47
C ILE A 28 6.98 -9.93 0.84
N MET A 29 7.11 -8.72 0.30
CA MET A 29 8.39 -8.20 -0.16
C MET A 29 8.68 -6.89 0.57
N THR A 30 9.72 -6.92 1.40
CA THR A 30 10.15 -5.78 2.19
C THR A 30 11.07 -4.87 1.39
N LEU A 31 10.73 -3.59 1.29
CA LEU A 31 11.61 -2.56 0.73
C LEU A 31 12.57 -2.07 1.81
N SER A 32 13.87 -2.21 1.58
CA SER A 32 14.92 -1.82 2.54
C SER A 32 15.49 -0.43 2.22
N ASN A 33 15.21 0.53 3.09
CA ASN A 33 15.90 1.81 3.37
C ASN A 33 16.37 2.72 2.22
N GLY A 34 15.77 3.92 2.17
CA GLY A 34 16.42 5.14 1.65
C GLY A 34 15.56 6.40 1.82
N CYS A 35 15.76 7.16 2.90
CA CYS A 35 15.11 8.46 3.13
C CYS A 35 15.21 9.42 1.94
N VAL A 36 14.23 10.34 1.91
CA VAL A 36 13.98 11.44 0.97
C VAL A 36 13.04 11.03 -0.18
N CYS A 37 11.98 11.81 -0.37
CA CYS A 37 10.76 11.56 -1.14
C CYS A 37 10.90 11.21 -2.64
N CYS A 38 12.11 10.95 -3.14
CA CYS A 38 12.42 10.48 -4.49
C CYS A 38 12.70 8.96 -4.56
N THR A 39 13.03 8.33 -3.43
CA THR A 39 13.43 6.91 -3.40
C THR A 39 12.23 5.96 -3.42
N ILE A 40 11.09 6.37 -2.83
CA ILE A 40 9.88 5.53 -2.74
C ILE A 40 9.35 5.15 -4.11
N HIS A 41 9.28 6.09 -5.06
CA HIS A 41 8.83 5.79 -6.42
C HIS A 41 9.78 4.79 -7.10
N THR A 42 11.09 5.04 -7.00
CA THR A 42 12.10 4.20 -7.64
C THR A 42 12.11 2.78 -7.06
N ASP A 43 11.94 2.65 -5.74
CA ASP A 43 11.96 1.36 -5.07
C ASP A 43 10.65 0.59 -5.26
N LEU A 44 9.50 1.28 -5.28
CA LEU A 44 8.21 0.68 -5.63
C LEU A 44 8.24 0.13 -7.06
N THR A 45 8.70 0.93 -8.04
CA THR A 45 8.81 0.49 -9.43
C THR A 45 9.65 -0.78 -9.54
N LYS A 46 10.84 -0.83 -8.90
CA LYS A 46 11.68 -2.05 -8.88
C LYS A 46 10.96 -3.25 -8.26
N ALA A 47 10.23 -3.04 -7.17
CA ALA A 47 9.45 -4.08 -6.52
C ALA A 47 8.39 -4.67 -7.47
N LEU A 48 7.65 -3.79 -8.15
CA LEU A 48 6.61 -4.19 -9.10
C LEU A 48 7.20 -5.00 -10.26
N TYR A 49 8.35 -4.60 -10.80
CA TYR A 49 9.07 -5.38 -11.82
C TYR A 49 9.54 -6.74 -11.31
N LEU A 50 10.12 -6.80 -10.11
CA LEU A 50 10.55 -8.08 -9.52
C LEU A 50 9.37 -9.04 -9.30
N LEU A 51 8.19 -8.53 -8.90
CA LEU A 51 6.98 -9.34 -8.82
C LEU A 51 6.55 -9.86 -10.18
N LEU A 52 6.61 -9.04 -11.24
CA LEU A 52 6.30 -9.49 -12.60
C LEU A 52 7.28 -10.55 -13.09
N GLU A 53 8.59 -10.35 -12.88
CA GLU A 53 9.62 -11.33 -13.26
C GLU A 53 9.38 -12.70 -12.61
N ARG A 54 9.05 -12.70 -11.31
CA ARG A 54 8.74 -13.94 -10.57
C ARG A 54 7.40 -14.55 -10.97
N LEU A 55 6.42 -13.72 -11.34
CA LEU A 55 5.12 -14.17 -11.82
C LEU A 55 5.29 -14.85 -13.19
N ASP A 56 6.07 -14.25 -14.08
CA ASP A 56 6.35 -14.73 -15.43
C ASP A 56 7.23 -15.98 -15.43
N SER A 57 8.15 -16.11 -14.46
CA SER A 57 8.95 -17.33 -14.26
C SER A 57 8.15 -18.48 -13.63
N GLY A 58 6.97 -18.20 -13.07
CA GLY A 58 6.15 -19.16 -12.34
C GLY A 58 6.66 -19.49 -10.94
N GLU A 59 7.66 -18.77 -10.42
CA GLU A 59 8.08 -18.87 -9.00
C GLU A 59 6.96 -18.45 -8.06
N ILE A 60 6.13 -17.49 -8.50
CA ILE A 60 5.03 -16.96 -7.70
C ILE A 60 3.73 -16.90 -8.51
N ALA A 61 2.60 -16.76 -7.81
CA ALA A 61 1.30 -16.55 -8.42
C ALA A 61 0.43 -15.67 -7.51
N PHE A 62 -0.09 -14.56 -8.03
CA PHE A 62 -1.05 -13.71 -7.33
C PHE A 62 -2.07 -13.10 -8.30
N ASP A 63 -3.28 -12.84 -7.80
CA ASP A 63 -4.40 -12.24 -8.54
C ASP A 63 -4.59 -10.75 -8.18
N ARG A 64 -4.07 -10.34 -7.02
CA ARG A 64 -4.19 -9.00 -6.44
C ARG A 64 -2.89 -8.60 -5.77
N LEU A 65 -2.59 -7.30 -5.82
CA LEU A 65 -1.51 -6.67 -5.11
C LEU A 65 -2.09 -5.63 -4.16
N VAL A 66 -1.67 -5.65 -2.91
CA VAL A 66 -1.96 -4.60 -1.93
C VAL A 66 -0.66 -3.89 -1.60
N ILE A 67 -0.67 -2.56 -1.65
CA ILE A 67 0.48 -1.73 -1.28
C ILE A 67 0.11 -0.94 -0.03
N GLU A 68 0.88 -1.12 1.04
CA GLU A 68 0.82 -0.26 2.20
C GLU A 68 1.62 1.02 1.92
N CYS A 69 0.92 2.14 1.78
CA CYS A 69 1.54 3.45 1.83
C CYS A 69 1.79 3.78 3.31
N THR A 70 3.03 4.12 3.68
CA THR A 70 3.36 4.48 5.08
C THR A 70 2.44 5.58 5.59
N GLY A 71 2.24 5.67 6.91
CA GLY A 71 1.32 6.64 7.53
C GLY A 71 1.56 8.12 7.17
N LEU A 72 2.70 8.49 6.57
CA LEU A 72 3.01 9.84 6.08
C LEU A 72 3.25 9.90 4.56
N ALA A 73 3.02 8.82 3.82
CA ALA A 73 3.18 8.81 2.37
C ALA A 73 2.02 9.52 1.67
N ASP A 74 2.37 10.33 0.67
CA ASP A 74 1.44 10.87 -0.30
C ASP A 74 1.01 9.70 -1.24
N PRO A 75 -0.29 9.42 -1.40
CA PRO A 75 -0.76 8.37 -2.30
C PRO A 75 -0.56 8.73 -3.78
N ALA A 76 -0.40 10.01 -4.13
CA ALA A 76 -0.34 10.42 -5.53
C ALA A 76 0.89 9.86 -6.29
N PRO A 77 2.13 9.92 -5.77
CA PRO A 77 3.29 9.31 -6.42
C PRO A 77 3.16 7.79 -6.60
N VAL A 78 2.51 7.10 -5.65
CA VAL A 78 2.28 5.64 -5.73
C VAL A 78 1.28 5.33 -6.85
N ALA A 79 0.17 6.06 -6.90
CA ALA A 79 -0.83 5.90 -7.95
C ALA A 79 -0.25 6.21 -9.34
N GLN A 80 0.56 7.27 -9.45
CA GLN A 80 1.20 7.70 -10.70
C GLN A 80 2.08 6.62 -11.34
N THR A 81 2.74 5.77 -10.54
CA THR A 81 3.56 4.67 -11.04
C THR A 81 2.77 3.75 -11.98
N PHE A 82 1.48 3.54 -11.73
CA PHE A 82 0.60 2.70 -12.54
C PHE A 82 0.09 3.37 -13.82
N PHE A 83 0.33 4.67 -14.01
CA PHE A 83 -0.11 5.42 -15.20
C PHE A 83 1.05 5.89 -16.09
N ILE A 84 2.22 6.15 -15.49
CA ILE A 84 3.38 6.70 -16.19
C ILE A 84 4.20 5.60 -16.87
N ASP A 85 4.43 4.50 -16.18
CA ASP A 85 5.23 3.39 -16.70
C ASP A 85 4.37 2.51 -17.61
N GLU A 86 4.79 2.38 -18.88
CA GLU A 86 4.01 1.70 -19.92
C GLU A 86 3.85 0.20 -19.64
N GLU A 87 4.91 -0.48 -19.20
CA GLU A 87 4.87 -1.91 -18.90
C GLU A 87 4.03 -2.16 -17.66
N LEU A 88 4.23 -1.39 -16.59
CA LEU A 88 3.43 -1.53 -15.38
C LEU A 88 1.95 -1.24 -15.63
N ARG A 89 1.62 -0.27 -16.49
CA ARG A 89 0.24 0.05 -16.89
C ARG A 89 -0.43 -1.08 -17.67
N GLU A 90 0.32 -1.83 -18.47
CA GLU A 90 -0.21 -2.98 -19.21
C GLU A 90 -0.39 -4.22 -18.31
N ARG A 91 0.45 -4.35 -17.29
CA ARG A 91 0.53 -5.55 -16.44
C ARG A 91 -0.25 -5.44 -15.13
N TYR A 92 -0.44 -4.23 -14.61
CA TYR A 92 -1.20 -3.93 -13.39
C TYR A 92 -2.35 -2.97 -13.67
N ILE A 93 -3.42 -3.09 -12.88
CA ILE A 93 -4.54 -2.15 -12.87
C ILE A 93 -4.72 -1.65 -11.44
N LEU A 94 -4.69 -0.33 -11.26
CA LEU A 94 -5.02 0.30 -9.98
C LEU A 94 -6.55 0.21 -9.77
N ASP A 95 -6.98 -0.69 -8.88
CA ASP A 95 -8.41 -0.90 -8.57
C ASP A 95 -8.99 0.23 -7.72
N GLY A 96 -8.21 0.74 -6.75
CA GLY A 96 -8.58 1.90 -5.96
C GLY A 96 -7.64 2.15 -4.79
N ILE A 97 -7.76 3.35 -4.23
CA ILE A 97 -7.05 3.81 -3.04
C ILE A 97 -8.02 3.72 -1.86
N ILE A 98 -7.61 2.98 -0.84
CA ILE A 98 -8.38 2.80 0.39
C ILE A 98 -7.67 3.53 1.53
N THR A 99 -8.39 4.38 2.26
CA THR A 99 -7.85 5.07 3.44
C THR A 99 -8.61 4.65 4.69
N LEU A 100 -7.88 4.14 5.67
CA LEU A 100 -8.38 3.83 7.00
C LEU A 100 -8.30 5.07 7.89
N VAL A 101 -9.44 5.52 8.39
CA VAL A 101 -9.54 6.67 9.29
C VAL A 101 -9.80 6.16 10.71
N ASP A 102 -8.95 6.55 11.66
CA ASP A 102 -9.18 6.35 13.08
C ASP A 102 -10.16 7.42 13.59
N ALA A 103 -11.40 7.03 13.90
CA ALA A 103 -12.42 7.95 14.36
C ALA A 103 -12.04 8.67 15.67
N ALA A 104 -11.37 7.97 16.59
CA ALA A 104 -10.99 8.53 17.90
C ALA A 104 -9.95 9.65 17.80
N HIS A 105 -9.22 9.72 16.70
CA HIS A 105 -8.15 10.70 16.48
C HIS A 105 -8.37 11.54 15.22
N ALA A 106 -9.53 11.43 14.56
CA ALA A 106 -9.80 12.04 13.26
C ALA A 106 -9.63 13.56 13.30
N ASP A 107 -10.15 14.25 14.32
CA ASP A 107 -10.04 15.71 14.45
C ASP A 107 -8.60 16.19 14.49
N THR A 108 -7.72 15.45 15.17
CA THR A 108 -6.30 15.79 15.24
C THR A 108 -5.61 15.52 13.91
N HIS A 109 -5.83 14.34 13.32
CA HIS A 109 -5.22 13.98 12.04
C HIS A 109 -5.66 14.89 10.90
N LEU A 110 -6.93 15.29 10.86
CA LEU A 110 -7.47 16.19 9.84
C LEU A 110 -6.88 17.60 9.87
N THR A 111 -6.12 17.98 10.90
CA THR A 111 -5.33 19.23 10.88
C THR A 111 -4.07 19.12 10.01
N GLN A 112 -3.63 17.89 9.70
CA GLN A 112 -2.43 17.62 8.93
C GLN A 112 -2.77 17.52 7.44
N THR A 113 -2.01 18.23 6.60
CA THR A 113 -2.22 18.25 5.15
C THR A 113 -2.10 16.87 4.51
N ILE A 114 -1.20 16.03 5.02
CA ILE A 114 -1.01 14.68 4.51
C ILE A 114 -2.22 13.77 4.75
N ALA A 115 -2.84 13.85 5.93
CA ALA A 115 -4.06 13.10 6.23
C ALA A 115 -5.24 13.57 5.36
N GLN A 116 -5.34 14.89 5.14
CA GLN A 116 -6.32 15.46 4.20
C GLN A 116 -6.08 14.97 2.77
N ALA A 117 -4.82 14.90 2.32
CA ALA A 117 -4.48 14.38 1.01
C ALA A 117 -4.85 12.89 0.88
N GLN A 118 -4.50 12.07 1.87
CA GLN A 118 -4.87 10.65 1.89
C GLN A 118 -6.38 10.46 1.77
N ILE A 119 -7.17 11.20 2.54
CA ILE A 119 -8.64 11.17 2.45
C ILE A 119 -9.14 11.68 1.09
N GLY A 120 -8.54 12.75 0.56
CA GLY A 120 -8.93 13.34 -0.71
C GLY A 120 -8.62 12.47 -1.94
N PHE A 121 -7.60 11.62 -1.85
CA PHE A 121 -7.23 10.67 -2.90
C PHE A 121 -7.96 9.32 -2.79
N ALA A 122 -8.68 9.07 -1.69
CA ALA A 122 -9.31 7.79 -1.46
C ALA A 122 -10.54 7.58 -2.35
N ASP A 123 -10.61 6.43 -3.01
CA ASP A 123 -11.84 5.92 -3.64
C ASP A 123 -12.79 5.35 -2.58
N ARG A 124 -12.25 4.89 -1.45
CA ARG A 124 -13.03 4.39 -0.31
C ARG A 124 -12.39 4.76 1.02
N LEU A 125 -13.21 5.34 1.90
CA LEU A 125 -12.87 5.56 3.30
C LEU A 125 -13.43 4.43 4.15
N LEU A 126 -12.57 3.85 4.99
CA LEU A 126 -12.97 2.92 6.03
C LEU A 126 -12.78 3.62 7.37
N VAL A 127 -13.85 3.78 8.14
CA VAL A 127 -13.76 4.43 9.45
C VAL A 127 -13.71 3.36 10.54
N SER A 128 -12.60 3.33 11.26
CA SER A 128 -12.33 2.42 12.37
C SER A 128 -12.55 3.09 13.72
N LYS A 129 -12.66 2.28 14.78
CA LYS A 129 -12.80 2.76 16.17
C LYS A 129 -14.01 3.67 16.39
N ARG A 130 -15.06 3.49 15.58
CA ARG A 130 -16.34 4.21 15.68
C ARG A 130 -17.02 4.03 17.02
N ASP A 131 -16.73 2.93 17.72
CA ASP A 131 -17.22 2.60 19.07
C ASP A 131 -16.59 3.46 20.18
N LEU A 132 -15.48 4.16 19.89
CA LEU A 132 -14.78 5.02 20.85
C LEU A 132 -15.20 6.49 20.78
N VAL A 133 -16.13 6.84 19.89
CA VAL A 133 -16.61 8.21 19.68
C VAL A 133 -18.13 8.26 19.65
N ASP A 134 -18.68 9.34 20.19
CA ASP A 134 -20.11 9.65 20.09
C ASP A 134 -20.44 10.20 18.69
N ASP A 135 -21.73 10.16 18.33
CA ASP A 135 -22.25 10.63 17.02
C ASP A 135 -22.14 12.15 16.82
#